data_AF-A0A392SEH2-F1
#
_entry.id   AF-A0A392SEH2-F1
#
_cell.length_a   1.000
_cell.length_b   1.000
_cell.length_c   1.000
_cell.angle_alpha   90.00
_cell.angle_beta   90.00
_cell.angle_gamma   90.00
#
_symmetry.space_group_name_H-M   'P 1'
#
loop_
_entity.id
_entity.type
_entity.pdbx_description
1 polymer ?
#
loop_
_entity_poly.entity_id
_entity_poly.type
_entity_poly.pdbx_seq_one_letter_code
_entity_poly.pdbx_strand_id
1 'polypeptide(L)' 'IRKLLANDWEVILSHTLREENACADVLAKLGASFDSPLVNVSTPPRELIRPLRDDAWGVEFIRE' A
#
# COMPACT_ATOMS: atom_id res chain seq x y z
N ILE A 1 -14.14 8.24 -2.82
CA ILE A 1 -13.20 8.80 -3.82
C ILE A 1 -13.82 9.75 -4.86
N ARG A 2 -15.14 9.75 -5.12
CA ARG A 2 -15.76 10.56 -6.21
C ARG A 2 -15.37 12.05 -6.22
N LYS A 3 -15.28 12.70 -5.04
CA LYS A 3 -14.83 14.10 -4.93
C LYS A 3 -13.37 14.29 -5.39
N LEU A 4 -12.50 13.32 -5.08
CA LEU A 4 -11.09 13.35 -5.49
C LEU A 4 -10.97 13.14 -7.01
N LEU A 5 -11.78 12.26 -7.59
CA LEU A 5 -11.80 12.01 -9.03
C LEU A 5 -12.33 13.21 -9.87
N ALA A 6 -12.97 14.18 -9.23
CA ALA A 6 -13.50 15.37 -9.92
C ALA A 6 -12.47 16.50 -10.04
N ASN A 7 -11.27 16.36 -9.46
CA ASN A 7 -10.21 17.34 -9.64
C ASN A 7 -9.64 17.27 -11.07
N ASP A 8 -8.88 18.29 -11.46
CA ASP A 8 -8.26 18.41 -12.78
C ASP A 8 -6.97 17.60 -12.87
N TRP A 9 -7.11 16.26 -12.87
CA TRP A 9 -6.02 15.28 -12.99
C TRP A 9 -6.51 13.99 -13.64
N GLU A 10 -5.62 13.31 -14.37
CA GLU A 10 -5.89 12.01 -14.97
C GLU A 10 -5.71 10.90 -13.93
N VAL A 11 -6.73 10.06 -13.75
CA VAL A 11 -6.72 8.95 -12.78
C VAL A 11 -7.13 7.66 -13.46
N ILE A 12 -6.25 6.67 -13.45
CA ILE A 12 -6.55 5.30 -13.90
C ILE A 12 -6.81 4.43 -12.67
N LEU A 13 -7.97 3.80 -12.62
CA LEU A 13 -8.33 2.83 -11.58
C LEU A 13 -8.14 1.42 -12.12
N SER A 14 -7.07 0.77 -11.70
CA SER A 14 -6.78 -0.63 -12.03
C SER A 14 -7.02 -1.50 -10.79
N HIS A 15 -7.75 -2.59 -10.98
CA HIS A 15 -7.90 -3.58 -9.93
C HIS A 15 -6.72 -4.57 -10.00
N THR A 16 -5.79 -4.46 -9.04
CA THR A 16 -4.71 -5.42 -8.87
C THR A 16 -5.15 -6.53 -7.90
N LEU A 17 -4.67 -7.75 -8.12
CA LEU A 17 -5.06 -8.90 -7.30
C LEU A 17 -4.07 -9.13 -6.17
N ARG A 18 -4.60 -9.22 -4.94
CA ARG A 18 -4.00 -9.71 -3.68
C ARG A 18 -2.70 -9.04 -3.23
N GLU A 19 -1.56 -9.42 -3.81
CA GLU A 19 -0.23 -9.18 -3.21
C GLU A 19 0.64 -8.19 -4.01
N GLU A 20 0.23 -7.81 -5.22
CA GLU A 20 0.88 -6.72 -5.98
C GLU A 20 0.85 -5.37 -5.24
N ASN A 21 -0.03 -5.22 -4.23
CA ASN A 21 -0.10 -4.02 -3.40
C ASN A 21 0.15 -4.33 -1.91
N ALA A 22 0.95 -5.36 -1.62
CA ALA A 22 1.23 -5.82 -0.25
C ALA A 22 1.81 -4.70 0.64
N CYS A 23 2.67 -3.84 0.10
CA CYS A 23 3.20 -2.69 0.84
C CYS A 23 2.08 -1.74 1.31
N ALA A 24 1.12 -1.41 0.46
CA ALA A 24 0.03 -0.52 0.84
C ALA A 24 -0.92 -1.18 1.85
N ASP A 25 -1.16 -2.48 1.74
CA ASP A 25 -1.96 -3.22 2.73
C ASP A 25 -1.30 -3.23 4.12
N VAL A 26 0.03 -3.45 4.18
CA VAL A 26 0.80 -3.32 5.44
C VAL A 26 0.68 -1.92 6.03
N LEU A 27 0.86 -0.88 5.22
CA LEU A 27 0.75 0.52 5.67
C LEU A 27 -0.67 0.86 6.14
N ALA A 28 -1.70 0.38 5.44
CA ALA A 28 -3.10 0.60 5.83
C ALA A 28 -3.43 -0.06 7.17
N LYS A 29 -2.97 -1.31 7.38
CA LYS A 29 -3.13 -2.03 8.66
C LYS A 29 -2.39 -1.33 9.80
N LEU A 30 -1.16 -0.89 9.55
CA LEU A 30 -0.38 -0.16 10.54
C LEU A 30 -1.05 1.18 10.87
N GLY A 31 -1.50 1.93 9.86
CA GLY A 31 -2.25 3.18 10.03
C GLY A 31 -3.53 3.00 10.86
N ALA A 32 -4.29 1.94 10.59
CA ALA A 32 -5.51 1.62 11.33
C ALA A 32 -5.25 1.24 12.80
N SER A 33 -4.02 0.86 13.16
CA SER A 33 -3.64 0.54 14.54
C SER A 33 -3.25 1.77 15.37
N PHE A 34 -3.11 2.95 14.75
CA PHE A 34 -2.78 4.18 15.44
C PHE A 34 -4.03 5.01 15.75
N ASP A 35 -4.05 5.61 16.94
CA ASP A 35 -5.13 6.51 17.37
C ASP A 35 -4.98 7.93 16.79
N SER A 36 -3.84 8.24 16.18
CA SER A 36 -3.57 9.55 15.58
C SER A 36 -3.91 9.56 14.09
N PRO A 37 -4.58 10.60 13.57
CA PRO A 37 -4.87 10.73 12.15
C PRO A 37 -3.61 10.93 11.29
N LEU A 38 -2.49 11.32 11.91
CA LEU A 38 -1.21 11.48 11.25
C LEU A 38 -0.09 10.99 12.17
N VAL A 39 0.75 10.09 11.66
CA VAL A 39 1.89 9.54 12.39
C VAL A 39 3.14 9.69 11.53
N ASN A 40 4.16 10.35 12.08
CA ASN A 40 5.47 10.45 11.45
C ASN A 40 6.32 9.26 11.91
N VAL A 41 6.79 8.46 10.96
CA VAL A 41 7.64 7.30 11.24
C VAL A 41 9.07 7.65 10.83
N SER A 42 10.00 7.66 11.78
CA SER A 42 11.41 8.01 11.55
C SER A 42 12.26 6.83 11.05
N THR A 43 11.75 5.61 11.18
CA THR A 43 12.40 4.38 10.72
C THR A 43 11.40 3.52 9.94
N PRO A 44 11.83 2.79 8.89
CA PRO A 44 10.92 1.93 8.15
C PRO A 44 10.28 0.87 9.08
N PRO A 45 8.94 0.72 9.08
CA PRO A 45 8.27 -0.38 9.77
C PRO A 45 8.85 -1.74 9.37
N ARG A 46 9.07 -2.63 10.35
CA ARG A 46 9.68 -3.94 10.10
C ARG A 46 8.81 -4.81 9.19
N GLU A 47 7.51 -4.61 9.28
CA GLU A 47 6.46 -5.27 8.50
C GLU A 47 6.62 -4.99 6.99
N LEU A 48 7.24 -3.86 6.62
CA LEU A 48 7.49 -3.52 5.21
C LEU A 48 8.72 -4.17 4.62
N ILE A 49 9.63 -4.74 5.43
CA ILE A 49 10.90 -5.26 4.93
C ILE A 49 10.68 -6.37 3.90
N ARG A 50 9.74 -7.30 4.13
CA ARG A 50 9.46 -8.40 3.19
C ARG A 50 8.69 -7.91 1.95
N PRO A 51 7.57 -7.19 2.06
CA PRO A 51 6.86 -6.67 0.89
C PRO A 51 7.72 -5.79 -0.02
N LEU A 52 8.53 -4.88 0.55
CA LEU A 52 9.44 -4.04 -0.25
C LEU A 52 10.50 -4.85 -0.98
N ARG A 53 10.96 -5.92 -0.33
CA ARG A 53 11.93 -6.83 -0.93
C ARG A 53 11.28 -7.58 -2.10
N ASP A 54 10.14 -8.17 -1.87
CA ASP A 54 9.45 -9.00 -2.85
C ASP A 54 9.01 -8.14 -4.06
N ASP A 55 8.57 -6.90 -3.83
CA ASP A 55 8.30 -5.89 -4.86
C ASP A 55 9.56 -5.53 -5.68
N ALA A 56 10.68 -5.21 -5.02
CA ALA A 56 11.94 -4.90 -5.69
C ALA A 56 12.49 -6.07 -6.53
N TRP A 57 12.18 -7.31 -6.13
CA TRP A 57 12.56 -8.52 -6.85
C TRP A 57 11.54 -8.95 -7.92
N GLY A 58 10.39 -8.27 -8.04
CA GLY A 58 9.34 -8.63 -8.98
C GLY A 58 8.74 -10.00 -8.70
N VAL A 59 8.61 -10.36 -7.42
CA VAL A 59 8.05 -11.66 -7.03
C VAL A 59 6.57 -11.71 -7.44
N GLU A 60 6.25 -12.65 -8.32
CA GLU A 60 4.87 -12.93 -8.71
C GLU A 60 4.26 -13.99 -7.80
N PHE A 61 3.07 -13.70 -7.29
CA PHE A 61 2.33 -14.61 -6.42
C PHE A 61 1.34 -15.44 -7.24
N ILE A 62 1.64 -16.73 -7.39
CA ILE A 62 0.81 -17.68 -8.13
C ILE A 62 -0.39 -18.07 -7.25
N ARG A 63 -1.58 -18.16 -7.86
CA ARG A 63 -2.76 -18.71 -7.19
C ARG A 63 -2.67 -20.23 -7.08
N GLU A 64 -2.88 -20.77 -5.88
CA GLU A 64 -3.51 -22.09 -5.71
C GLU A 64 -5.01 -22.01 -5.96
#